data_AF-A0A438DG67-F1
#
_entry.id   AF-A0A438DG67-F1
#
_cell.length_a   1.000
_cell.length_b   1.000
_cell.length_c   1.000
_cell.angle_alpha   90.00
_cell.angle_beta   90.00
_cell.angle_gamma   90.00
#
_symmetry.space_group_name_H-M   'P 1'
#
loop_
_entity.id
_entity.type
_entity.pdbx_description
1 polymer ?
#
loop_
_entity_poly.entity_id
_entity_poly.type
_entity_poly.pdbx_seq_one_letter_code
_entity_poly.pdbx_strand_id
1 'polypeptide(L)'
;MASKPLRLGFQNPNQANLDELALVLGCKVGVLPTTYLGLPLGAPFNLLVAWDGVEERFCKRLALWKRQYISKEGRLTLIRSMLSNLPIYFLSLFRMPRLVWLRLENFQRDFLWGSKTLDSKPHLVKWDTVCSNRRTGGLGVGRLHSLNKALLLRGGYGVGLWKTIRKLWDVVSSKLSFSVGNGKRIKFWKDKWCGDEPLNVSFPSLFALSNSKDAWVEIVIVECFFARLQDKVVEESKEDKVCWVDTKSGTFFVKSLYASLKTGRVVQFPSSVVWNAWVPPKVCFFAWEATWGKALTLDQLQRRGWSLANRCFLSLSHEESIDHILLHCDKARVLWDLLFSLFRVFWVMQSTVRETLLG
;
A
#
# COMPACT_ATOMS: atom_id res chain seq x y z
N MET A 1 -6.70 32.09 16.76
CA MET A 1 -7.15 32.24 15.37
C MET A 1 -5.92 32.21 14.47
N ALA A 2 -5.68 31.12 13.75
CA ALA A 2 -4.51 30.98 12.88
C ALA A 2 -4.91 31.40 11.45
N SER A 3 -4.37 32.53 11.00
CA SER A 3 -4.52 33.04 9.64
C SER A 3 -3.84 32.09 8.65
N LYS A 4 -4.62 31.53 7.72
CA LYS A 4 -4.10 30.80 6.56
C LYS A 4 -3.38 31.80 5.64
N PRO A 5 -2.17 31.52 5.15
CA PRO A 5 -1.57 32.36 4.12
C PRO A 5 -2.33 32.16 2.81
N LEU A 6 -2.92 33.25 2.31
CA LEU A 6 -3.49 33.38 0.97
C LEU A 6 -2.42 33.08 -0.07
N ARG A 7 -2.72 32.18 -1.01
CA ARG A 7 -1.92 32.02 -2.24
C ARG A 7 -2.24 33.19 -3.16
N LEU A 8 -1.50 34.28 -3.04
CA LEU A 8 -1.40 35.26 -4.12
C LEU A 8 -0.43 34.71 -5.16
N GLY A 9 -0.94 34.42 -6.36
CA GLY A 9 -0.11 34.16 -7.53
C GLY A 9 0.59 35.47 -7.90
N PHE A 10 1.80 35.67 -7.40
CA PHE A 10 2.55 36.87 -7.73
C PHE A 10 3.21 36.69 -9.11
N GLN A 11 2.68 37.41 -10.11
CA GLN A 11 3.55 38.03 -11.12
C GLN A 11 4.60 38.82 -10.35
N ASN A 12 5.88 38.58 -10.68
CA ASN A 12 7.07 39.08 -10.00
C ASN A 12 6.96 40.59 -9.69
N PRO A 13 6.68 41.02 -8.44
CA PRO A 13 6.64 42.43 -8.11
C PRO A 13 8.07 42.95 -8.00
N ASN A 14 8.32 44.18 -8.49
CA ASN A 14 9.61 44.85 -8.35
C ASN A 14 10.05 44.89 -6.88
N GLN A 15 11.36 44.73 -6.61
CA GLN A 15 11.96 44.65 -5.26
C GLN A 15 11.49 45.79 -4.34
N ALA A 16 11.32 47.00 -4.88
CA ALA A 16 10.87 48.19 -4.15
C ALA A 16 9.47 48.04 -3.51
N ASN A 17 8.55 47.30 -4.15
CA ASN A 17 7.19 47.11 -3.63
C ASN A 17 7.13 46.08 -2.49
N LEU A 18 8.13 45.19 -2.40
CA LEU A 18 8.16 44.14 -1.37
C LEU A 18 8.62 44.70 -0.01
N ASP A 19 9.56 45.65 -0.02
CA ASP A 19 10.05 46.28 1.21
C ASP A 19 8.99 47.19 1.85
N GLU A 20 8.20 47.89 1.03
CA GLU A 20 7.09 48.73 1.50
C GLU A 20 5.96 47.89 2.12
N LEU A 21 5.58 46.79 1.47
CA LEU A 21 4.60 45.83 2.01
C LEU A 21 5.10 45.16 3.30
N ALA A 22 6.40 44.85 3.38
CA ALA A 22 7.00 44.26 4.57
C ALA A 22 6.97 45.23 5.77
N LEU A 23 7.19 46.53 5.52
CA LEU A 23 7.03 47.60 6.51
C LEU A 23 5.58 47.72 7.02
N VAL A 24 4.59 47.73 6.12
CA VAL A 24 3.16 47.80 6.49
C VAL A 24 2.71 46.58 7.30
N LEU A 25 3.23 45.39 6.97
CA LEU A 25 2.88 44.14 7.64
C LEU A 25 3.77 43.84 8.86
N GLY A 26 4.76 44.69 9.15
CA GLY A 26 5.70 44.51 10.27
C GLY A 26 6.58 43.26 10.16
N CYS A 27 6.88 42.80 8.94
CA CYS A 27 7.66 41.59 8.68
C CYS A 27 8.95 41.88 7.90
N LYS A 28 9.89 40.93 7.86
CA LYS A 28 11.13 41.04 7.08
C LYS A 28 10.98 40.32 5.74
N VAL A 29 11.53 40.89 4.66
CA VAL A 29 11.60 40.22 3.35
C VAL A 29 12.57 39.03 3.44
N GLY A 30 12.07 37.83 3.18
CA GLY A 30 12.87 36.61 3.14
C GLY A 30 13.42 36.30 1.75
N VAL A 31 14.59 35.68 1.67
CA VAL A 31 15.23 35.27 0.41
C VAL A 31 14.92 33.81 0.11
N LEU A 32 14.23 33.54 -1.01
CA LEU A 32 14.01 32.16 -1.45
C LEU A 32 15.31 31.56 -2.05
N PRO A 33 15.62 30.28 -1.79
CA PRO A 33 14.82 29.31 -1.04
C PRO A 33 15.07 29.33 0.49
N THR A 34 14.00 29.35 1.29
CA THR A 34 14.06 29.29 2.78
C THR A 34 13.47 27.99 3.32
N THR A 35 13.85 27.57 4.53
CA THR A 35 13.21 26.40 5.17
C THR A 35 12.05 26.82 6.07
N TYR A 36 10.84 26.34 5.78
CA TYR A 36 9.63 26.57 6.60
C TYR A 36 8.99 25.24 7.00
N LEU A 37 8.77 25.03 8.31
CA LEU A 37 8.27 23.75 8.86
C LEU A 37 9.08 22.52 8.39
N GLY A 38 10.37 22.71 8.08
CA GLY A 38 11.25 21.68 7.53
C GLY A 38 11.10 21.43 6.02
N LEU A 39 10.41 22.30 5.28
CA LEU A 39 10.32 22.29 3.82
C LEU A 39 11.13 23.44 3.20
N PRO A 40 11.95 23.18 2.17
CA PRO A 40 12.56 24.26 1.40
C PRO A 40 11.48 24.93 0.53
N LEU A 41 11.00 26.11 0.94
CA LEU A 41 10.15 26.99 0.15
C LEU A 41 10.93 27.55 -1.04
N GLY A 42 10.30 27.61 -2.22
CA GLY A 42 10.91 28.13 -3.44
C GLY A 42 11.84 27.17 -4.18
N ALA A 43 12.23 26.04 -3.57
CA ALA A 43 13.00 25.01 -4.26
C ALA A 43 12.12 24.16 -5.20
N PRO A 44 12.59 23.74 -6.38
CA PRO A 44 11.85 22.81 -7.22
C PRO A 44 11.79 21.43 -6.56
N PHE A 45 10.62 21.03 -6.07
CA PHE A 45 10.41 19.71 -5.42
C PHE A 45 10.55 18.49 -6.34
N ASN A 46 10.74 18.73 -7.64
CA ASN A 46 11.14 17.70 -8.60
C ASN A 46 12.63 17.34 -8.47
N LEU A 47 13.45 18.20 -7.86
CA LEU A 47 14.87 17.97 -7.64
C LEU A 47 15.08 17.08 -6.42
N LEU A 48 16.09 16.20 -6.51
CA LEU A 48 16.47 15.30 -5.42
C LEU A 48 16.89 16.05 -4.16
N VAL A 49 17.57 17.19 -4.32
CA VAL A 49 18.10 18.01 -3.22
C VAL A 49 17.00 18.47 -2.25
N ALA A 50 15.78 18.71 -2.75
CA ALA A 50 14.65 19.08 -1.90
C ALA A 50 14.21 17.97 -0.93
N TRP A 51 14.61 16.72 -1.19
CA TRP A 51 14.26 15.54 -0.41
C TRP A 51 15.39 15.06 0.51
N ASP A 52 16.62 15.55 0.34
CA ASP A 52 17.77 15.12 1.15
C ASP A 52 17.53 15.31 2.66
N GLY A 53 16.91 16.43 3.06
CA GLY A 53 16.54 16.65 4.47
C GLY A 53 15.49 15.68 5.00
N VAL A 54 14.61 15.16 4.15
CA VAL A 54 13.61 14.13 4.51
C VAL A 54 14.29 12.77 4.62
N GLU A 55 15.14 12.42 3.65
CA GLU A 55 15.96 11.21 3.67
C GLU A 55 16.84 11.16 4.92
N GLU A 56 17.52 12.25 5.25
CA GLU A 56 18.40 12.32 6.42
C GLU A 56 17.62 12.15 7.73
N ARG A 57 16.47 12.81 7.89
CA ARG A 57 15.59 12.61 9.07
C ARG A 57 15.09 11.18 9.18
N PHE A 58 14.76 10.57 8.05
CA PHE A 58 14.35 9.18 7.97
C PHE A 58 15.49 8.26 8.44
N CYS A 59 16.69 8.43 7.87
CA CYS A 59 17.88 7.68 8.24
C CYS A 59 18.27 7.84 9.71
N LYS A 60 18.32 9.08 10.22
CA LYS A 60 18.65 9.36 11.63
C LYS A 60 17.71 8.62 12.57
N ARG A 61 16.39 8.64 12.32
CA ARG A 61 15.44 7.92 13.17
C ARG A 61 15.65 6.41 13.13
N LEU A 62 15.98 5.81 11.99
CA LEU A 62 16.29 4.37 11.93
C LEU A 62 17.65 4.02 12.56
N ALA A 63 18.61 4.94 12.48
CA ALA A 63 19.96 4.75 13.04
C ALA A 63 19.98 4.81 14.58
N LEU A 64 19.10 5.60 15.20
CA LEU A 64 18.97 5.68 16.67
C LEU A 64 18.65 4.33 17.32
N TRP A 65 17.98 3.42 16.60
CA TRP A 65 17.63 2.12 17.13
C TRP A 65 18.78 1.14 16.91
N LYS A 66 19.36 0.65 18.02
CA LYS A 66 20.38 -0.41 17.97
C LYS A 66 19.79 -1.69 17.39
N ARG A 67 19.97 -1.88 16.07
CA ARG A 67 19.43 -3.00 15.27
C ARG A 67 19.70 -4.37 15.90
N GLN A 68 20.84 -4.51 16.58
CA GLN A 68 21.31 -5.77 17.18
C GLN A 68 20.44 -6.28 18.34
N TYR A 69 19.77 -5.39 19.08
CA TYR A 69 18.97 -5.79 20.25
C TYR A 69 17.47 -5.91 19.96
N ILE A 70 17.05 -5.61 18.73
CA ILE A 70 15.64 -5.57 18.35
C ILE A 70 15.34 -6.76 17.46
N SER A 71 14.34 -7.55 17.85
CA SER A 71 13.83 -8.66 17.04
C SER A 71 13.26 -8.20 15.68
N LYS A 72 13.18 -9.11 14.69
CA LYS A 72 12.66 -8.80 13.35
C LYS A 72 11.25 -8.16 13.41
N GLU A 73 10.35 -8.68 14.24
CA GLU A 73 9.00 -8.11 14.43
C GLU A 73 9.03 -6.74 15.14
N GLY A 74 9.95 -6.54 16.07
CA GLY A 74 10.18 -5.22 16.67
C GLY A 74 10.62 -4.19 15.63
N ARG A 75 11.54 -4.58 14.73
CA ARG A 75 11.98 -3.72 13.62
C ARG A 75 10.84 -3.43 12.64
N LEU A 76 10.01 -4.41 12.33
CA LEU A 76 8.81 -4.23 11.51
C LEU A 76 7.84 -3.21 12.13
N THR A 77 7.62 -3.31 13.44
CA THR A 77 6.76 -2.38 14.19
C THR A 77 7.30 -0.95 14.13
N LEU A 78 8.61 -0.78 14.29
CA LEU A 78 9.27 0.52 14.17
C LEU A 78 9.16 1.10 12.76
N ILE A 79 9.37 0.29 11.71
CA ILE A 79 9.18 0.73 10.31
C ILE A 79 7.75 1.24 10.10
N ARG A 80 6.74 0.50 10.59
CA ARG A 80 5.33 0.88 10.47
C ARG A 80 5.03 2.18 11.21
N SER A 81 5.50 2.32 12.45
CA SER A 81 5.33 3.54 13.25
C SER A 81 5.98 4.76 12.59
N MET A 82 7.15 4.56 11.98
CA MET A 82 7.89 5.62 11.29
C MET A 82 7.18 6.09 10.02
N LEU A 83 6.68 5.15 9.20
CA LEU A 83 5.89 5.43 8.00
C LEU A 83 4.64 6.27 8.30
N SER A 84 4.03 6.06 9.45
CA SER A 84 2.84 6.80 9.88
C SER A 84 3.11 8.25 10.28
N ASN A 85 4.35 8.64 10.58
CA ASN A 85 4.60 9.91 11.28
C ASN A 85 5.55 10.87 10.56
N LEU A 86 6.58 10.39 9.86
CA LEU A 86 7.62 11.27 9.33
C LEU A 86 7.32 11.85 7.95
N PRO A 87 6.88 11.05 6.96
CA PRO A 87 6.74 11.56 5.60
C PRO A 87 5.31 11.96 5.26
N ILE A 88 4.27 11.68 6.07
CA ILE A 88 2.87 11.89 5.65
C ILE A 88 2.61 13.33 5.18
N TYR A 89 3.14 14.32 5.90
CA TYR A 89 3.03 15.72 5.49
C TYR A 89 3.69 15.96 4.12
N PHE A 90 4.94 15.56 3.94
CA PHE A 90 5.68 15.67 2.66
C PHE A 90 5.00 14.90 1.51
N LEU A 91 4.56 13.67 1.78
CA LEU A 91 3.88 12.78 0.82
C LEU A 91 2.49 13.29 0.43
N SER A 92 1.87 14.13 1.25
CA SER A 92 0.58 14.75 0.92
C SER A 92 0.71 16.00 0.05
N LEU A 93 1.86 16.67 0.09
CA LEU A 93 2.09 17.94 -0.59
C LEU A 93 2.82 17.76 -1.92
N PHE A 94 3.82 16.89 -1.96
CA PHE A 94 4.74 16.78 -3.09
C PHE A 94 4.75 15.38 -3.69
N ARG A 95 4.93 15.33 -5.00
CA ARG A 95 5.16 14.07 -5.71
C ARG A 95 6.59 13.64 -5.48
N MET A 96 6.75 12.49 -4.85
CA MET A 96 8.07 11.95 -4.52
C MET A 96 8.77 11.39 -5.77
N PRO A 97 10.01 11.82 -6.08
CA PRO A 97 10.81 11.29 -7.17
C PRO A 97 11.10 9.79 -7.00
N ARG A 98 11.36 9.10 -8.12
CA ARG A 98 11.58 7.64 -8.11
C ARG A 98 12.76 7.21 -7.25
N LEU A 99 13.87 7.93 -7.36
CA LEU A 99 15.10 7.62 -6.67
C LEU A 99 14.95 7.76 -5.14
N VAL A 100 14.24 8.79 -4.69
CA VAL A 100 14.01 9.07 -3.26
C VAL A 100 13.29 7.90 -2.59
N TRP A 101 12.18 7.46 -3.16
CA TRP A 101 11.43 6.37 -2.54
C TRP A 101 12.15 5.02 -2.61
N LEU A 102 12.93 4.77 -3.66
CA LEU A 102 13.78 3.58 -3.74
C LEU A 102 14.84 3.57 -2.64
N ARG A 103 15.49 4.72 -2.37
CA ARG A 103 16.45 4.87 -1.27
C ARG A 103 15.80 4.64 0.08
N LEU A 104 14.64 5.25 0.32
CA LEU A 104 13.87 5.07 1.57
C LEU A 104 13.44 3.61 1.78
N GLU A 105 12.94 2.94 0.75
CA GLU A 105 12.59 1.51 0.82
C GLU A 105 13.83 0.63 1.03
N ASN A 106 14.99 1.01 0.49
CA ASN A 106 16.25 0.32 0.75
C ASN A 106 16.65 0.42 2.23
N PHE A 107 16.58 1.61 2.83
CA PHE A 107 16.83 1.78 4.27
C PHE A 107 15.89 0.96 5.15
N GLN A 108 14.61 0.86 4.78
CA GLN A 108 13.65 0.01 5.49
C GLN A 108 14.03 -1.47 5.40
N ARG A 109 14.43 -1.92 4.20
CA ARG A 109 14.83 -3.30 3.94
C ARG A 109 16.09 -3.67 4.71
N ASP A 110 17.09 -2.81 4.69
CA ASP A 110 18.35 -3.00 5.41
C ASP A 110 18.14 -2.98 6.92
N PHE A 111 17.26 -2.11 7.41
CA PHE A 111 16.86 -2.09 8.82
C PHE A 111 16.13 -3.38 9.22
N LEU A 112 15.16 -3.85 8.43
CA LEU A 112 14.39 -5.07 8.74
C LEU A 112 15.30 -6.28 8.86
N TRP A 113 16.14 -6.52 7.85
CA TRP A 113 17.02 -7.70 7.81
C TRP A 113 18.30 -7.54 8.64
N GLY A 114 18.66 -6.31 9.00
CA GLY A 114 19.83 -6.00 9.83
C GLY A 114 21.14 -6.11 9.08
N SER A 115 21.16 -5.68 7.81
CA SER A 115 22.39 -5.58 7.01
C SER A 115 23.30 -4.49 7.60
N LYS A 116 24.59 -4.82 7.79
CA LYS A 116 25.67 -3.85 8.05
C LYS A 116 26.40 -3.60 6.73
N THR A 117 27.08 -2.46 6.65
CA THR A 117 27.83 -1.98 5.47
C THR A 117 28.96 -2.91 5.00
N LEU A 118 29.42 -3.88 5.80
CA LEU A 118 30.41 -4.88 5.40
C LEU A 118 29.92 -6.34 5.49
N ASP A 119 29.07 -6.71 6.45
CA ASP A 119 28.47 -8.04 6.55
C ASP A 119 26.97 -7.97 6.25
N SER A 120 26.63 -8.04 4.96
CA SER A 120 25.24 -7.92 4.54
C SER A 120 24.48 -9.20 4.86
N LYS A 121 23.65 -9.16 5.91
CA LYS A 121 22.66 -10.23 6.14
C LYS A 121 21.76 -10.33 4.91
N PRO A 122 21.64 -11.52 4.31
CA PRO A 122 20.87 -11.68 3.09
C PRO A 122 19.40 -11.31 3.32
N HIS A 123 18.82 -10.53 2.39
CA HIS A 123 17.38 -10.25 2.42
C HIS A 123 16.64 -11.56 2.11
N LEU A 124 15.94 -12.11 3.11
CA LEU A 124 15.38 -13.45 3.03
C LEU A 124 14.20 -13.53 2.07
N VAL A 125 13.27 -12.59 2.18
CA VAL A 125 12.03 -12.54 1.42
C VAL A 125 12.03 -11.33 0.48
N LYS A 126 11.50 -11.50 -0.75
CA LYS A 126 11.32 -10.40 -1.71
C LYS A 126 10.52 -9.26 -1.07
N TRP A 127 10.97 -8.02 -1.28
CA TRP A 127 10.34 -6.85 -0.66
C TRP A 127 8.87 -6.67 -1.06
N ASP A 128 8.51 -7.06 -2.29
CA ASP A 128 7.12 -7.04 -2.74
C ASP A 128 6.21 -7.96 -1.93
N THR A 129 6.70 -9.14 -1.53
CA THR A 129 6.00 -10.03 -0.62
C THR A 129 5.90 -9.41 0.77
N VAL A 130 6.98 -8.81 1.29
CA VAL A 130 6.99 -8.08 2.57
C VAL A 130 5.95 -6.95 2.60
N CYS A 131 5.80 -6.20 1.51
CA CYS A 131 4.83 -5.12 1.39
C CYS A 131 3.37 -5.57 1.21
N SER A 132 3.15 -6.83 0.83
CA SER A 132 1.81 -7.39 0.63
C SER A 132 1.04 -7.52 1.96
N ASN A 133 -0.27 -7.73 1.90
CA ASN A 133 -1.09 -7.82 3.12
C ASN A 133 -0.80 -9.11 3.90
N ARG A 134 -0.97 -9.11 5.22
CA ARG A 134 -0.86 -10.33 6.07
C ARG A 134 -1.80 -11.45 5.62
N ARG A 135 -2.95 -11.11 5.03
CA ARG A 135 -3.90 -12.06 4.44
C ARG A 135 -3.35 -12.79 3.22
N THR A 136 -2.52 -12.12 2.42
CA THR A 136 -1.90 -12.66 1.20
C THR A 136 -0.45 -13.08 1.46
N GLY A 137 -0.09 -13.32 2.73
CA GLY A 137 1.25 -13.75 3.13
C GLY A 137 2.34 -12.69 3.15
N GLY A 138 2.00 -11.40 3.18
CA GLY A 138 2.99 -10.34 3.41
C GLY A 138 3.08 -9.85 4.85
N LEU A 139 3.92 -8.85 5.09
CA LEU A 139 4.09 -8.20 6.40
C LEU A 139 3.38 -6.84 6.45
N GLY A 140 2.62 -6.44 5.43
CA GLY A 140 1.83 -5.21 5.42
C GLY A 140 2.67 -3.93 5.49
N VAL A 141 3.96 -3.99 5.14
CA VAL A 141 4.78 -2.77 5.04
C VAL A 141 4.25 -1.89 3.92
N GLY A 142 3.94 -0.63 4.24
CA GLY A 142 3.35 0.26 3.27
C GLY A 142 4.35 0.69 2.19
N ARG A 143 4.05 0.42 0.91
CA ARG A 143 4.78 1.03 -0.23
C ARG A 143 4.63 2.54 -0.19
N LEU A 144 5.75 3.25 -0.08
CA LEU A 144 5.79 4.70 0.05
C LEU A 144 5.26 5.40 -1.19
N HIS A 145 5.61 4.90 -2.38
CA HIS A 145 5.15 5.44 -3.64
C HIS A 145 3.62 5.32 -3.83
N SER A 146 3.03 4.17 -3.48
CA SER A 146 1.57 4.01 -3.53
C SER A 146 0.86 4.89 -2.50
N LEU A 147 1.47 5.12 -1.34
CA LEU A 147 0.93 5.98 -0.29
C LEU A 147 0.97 7.45 -0.72
N ASN A 148 2.08 7.90 -1.31
CA ASN A 148 2.22 9.24 -1.91
C ASN A 148 1.12 9.49 -2.95
N LYS A 149 0.93 8.56 -3.89
CA LYS A 149 -0.14 8.64 -4.90
C LYS A 149 -1.52 8.80 -4.27
N ALA A 150 -1.84 7.97 -3.27
CA ALA A 150 -3.14 8.02 -2.60
C ALA A 150 -3.34 9.32 -1.80
N LEU A 151 -2.29 9.82 -1.13
CA LEU A 151 -2.34 11.05 -0.35
C LEU A 151 -2.48 12.30 -1.23
N LEU A 152 -1.77 12.34 -2.37
CA LEU A 152 -1.88 13.44 -3.34
C LEU A 152 -3.31 13.59 -3.89
N LEU A 153 -4.06 12.48 -3.96
CA LEU A 153 -5.46 12.48 -4.40
C LEU A 153 -6.44 13.05 -3.37
N ARG A 154 -6.01 13.21 -2.10
CA ARG A 154 -6.78 13.92 -1.07
C ARG A 154 -6.57 15.43 -1.11
N GLY A 155 -5.44 15.91 -1.64
CA GLY A 155 -5.13 17.34 -1.68
C GLY A 155 -6.17 18.08 -2.52
N GLY A 156 -6.87 19.07 -1.94
CA GLY A 156 -8.03 19.69 -2.60
C GLY A 156 -7.73 20.49 -3.86
N TYR A 157 -6.48 20.90 -4.11
CA TYR A 157 -6.15 21.86 -5.18
C TYR A 157 -4.73 21.68 -5.73
N GLY A 158 -4.57 21.88 -7.04
CA GLY A 158 -3.27 22.04 -7.71
C GLY A 158 -3.00 21.11 -8.89
N VAL A 159 -2.02 21.48 -9.72
CA VAL A 159 -1.62 20.72 -10.93
C VAL A 159 -1.16 19.29 -10.61
N GLY A 160 -0.60 19.07 -9.41
CA GLY A 160 -0.19 17.74 -8.93
C GLY A 160 -1.34 16.75 -8.73
N LEU A 161 -2.49 17.25 -8.22
CA LEU A 161 -3.71 16.46 -8.07
C LEU A 161 -4.20 15.96 -9.43
N TRP A 162 -4.47 16.88 -10.35
CA TRP A 162 -5.01 16.55 -11.68
C TRP A 162 -4.07 15.67 -12.51
N LYS A 163 -2.76 15.90 -12.43
CA LYS A 163 -1.77 14.99 -13.05
C LYS A 163 -1.82 13.58 -12.45
N THR A 164 -2.12 13.45 -11.16
CA THR A 164 -2.22 12.14 -10.49
C THR A 164 -3.55 11.46 -10.79
N ILE A 165 -4.67 12.19 -10.77
CA ILE A 165 -6.00 11.69 -11.20
C ILE A 165 -5.89 11.14 -12.61
N ARG A 166 -5.35 11.91 -13.56
CA ARG A 166 -5.22 11.48 -14.95
C ARG A 166 -4.38 10.20 -15.10
N LYS A 167 -3.30 10.07 -14.32
CA LYS A 167 -2.43 8.89 -14.34
C LYS A 167 -3.04 7.65 -13.69
N LEU A 168 -4.01 7.84 -12.80
CA LEU A 168 -4.68 6.77 -12.08
C LEU A 168 -6.16 6.68 -12.47
N TRP A 169 -6.53 7.27 -13.61
CA TRP A 169 -7.93 7.43 -13.98
C TRP A 169 -8.62 6.08 -14.08
N ASP A 170 -7.99 5.08 -14.69
CA ASP A 170 -8.57 3.73 -14.83
C ASP A 170 -8.90 3.09 -13.47
N VAL A 171 -8.00 3.27 -12.48
CA VAL A 171 -8.24 2.76 -11.12
C VAL A 171 -9.31 3.59 -10.42
N VAL A 172 -9.25 4.92 -10.53
CA VAL A 172 -10.21 5.81 -9.88
C VAL A 172 -11.61 5.62 -10.45
N SER A 173 -11.77 5.65 -11.77
CA SER A 173 -13.05 5.52 -12.47
C SER A 173 -13.73 4.19 -12.17
N SER A 174 -12.97 3.09 -12.09
CA SER A 174 -13.51 1.77 -11.69
C SER A 174 -14.12 1.75 -10.28
N LYS A 175 -13.78 2.73 -9.44
CA LYS A 175 -14.26 2.87 -8.06
C LYS A 175 -15.27 3.99 -7.88
N LEU A 176 -15.61 4.72 -8.94
CA LEU A 176 -16.65 5.74 -8.91
C LEU A 176 -17.99 5.14 -9.31
N SER A 177 -19.01 5.52 -8.55
CA SER A 177 -20.43 5.34 -8.87
C SER A 177 -21.12 6.67 -8.62
N PHE A 178 -22.34 6.84 -9.11
CA PHE A 178 -23.09 8.08 -8.95
C PHE A 178 -24.43 7.79 -8.29
N SER A 179 -24.81 8.60 -7.31
CA SER A 179 -26.16 8.59 -6.76
C SER A 179 -26.96 9.71 -7.39
N VAL A 180 -28.09 9.36 -7.99
CA VAL A 180 -29.00 10.32 -8.63
C VAL A 180 -29.69 11.18 -7.58
N GLY A 181 -29.58 12.50 -7.74
CA GLY A 181 -30.40 13.50 -7.07
C GLY A 181 -31.33 14.12 -8.11
N ASN A 182 -30.98 15.31 -8.59
CA ASN A 182 -31.71 16.03 -9.64
C ASN A 182 -31.38 15.58 -11.08
N GLY A 183 -30.36 14.73 -11.27
CA GLY A 183 -30.00 14.14 -12.56
C GLY A 183 -29.30 15.08 -13.55
N LYS A 184 -28.98 16.32 -13.17
CA LYS A 184 -28.42 17.33 -14.09
C LYS A 184 -26.94 17.10 -14.43
N ARG A 185 -26.21 16.31 -13.63
CA ARG A 185 -24.75 16.09 -13.78
C ARG A 185 -24.40 14.65 -14.12
N ILE A 186 -25.38 13.76 -14.21
CA ILE A 186 -25.19 12.34 -14.49
C ILE A 186 -25.57 12.05 -15.94
N LYS A 187 -24.66 11.43 -16.69
CA LYS A 187 -24.93 10.93 -18.03
C LYS A 187 -25.69 9.62 -17.94
N PHE A 188 -26.95 9.66 -18.36
CA PHE A 188 -27.87 8.53 -18.34
C PHE A 188 -27.25 7.20 -18.82
N TRP A 189 -26.62 7.19 -20.01
CA TRP A 189 -26.07 5.96 -20.60
C TRP A 189 -24.67 5.59 -20.13
N LYS A 190 -23.81 6.58 -19.83
CA LYS A 190 -22.36 6.40 -19.71
C LYS A 190 -21.86 6.36 -18.27
N ASP A 191 -22.63 6.86 -17.31
CA ASP A 191 -22.22 6.89 -15.91
C ASP A 191 -22.77 5.67 -15.14
N LYS A 192 -22.00 5.20 -14.16
CA LYS A 192 -22.38 4.09 -13.27
C LYS A 192 -23.30 4.60 -12.15
N TRP A 193 -24.58 4.78 -12.44
CA TRP A 193 -25.58 5.25 -11.45
C TRP A 193 -26.68 4.22 -11.16
N CYS A 194 -26.85 3.23 -12.03
CA CYS A 194 -27.88 2.20 -11.91
C CYS A 194 -27.30 0.78 -11.98
N GLY A 195 -26.58 0.39 -10.93
CA GLY A 195 -25.95 -0.93 -10.81
C GLY A 195 -24.44 -0.91 -10.82
N ASP A 196 -23.84 -2.03 -11.22
CA ASP A 196 -22.40 -2.23 -11.22
C ASP A 196 -21.68 -1.73 -12.48
N GLU A 197 -22.43 -1.51 -13.56
CA GLU A 197 -21.90 -1.05 -14.84
C GLU A 197 -22.82 0.03 -15.42
N PRO A 198 -22.33 0.87 -16.35
CA PRO A 198 -23.17 1.82 -17.05
C PRO A 198 -24.24 1.13 -17.91
N LEU A 199 -25.38 1.82 -18.11
CA LEU A 199 -26.52 1.27 -18.86
C LEU A 199 -26.19 0.93 -20.32
N ASN A 200 -25.22 1.61 -20.95
CA ASN A 200 -24.81 1.27 -22.32
C ASN A 200 -24.03 -0.05 -22.42
N VAL A 201 -23.44 -0.54 -21.33
CA VAL A 201 -22.76 -1.84 -21.29
C VAL A 201 -23.78 -2.94 -20.99
N SER A 202 -24.70 -2.71 -20.05
CA SER A 202 -25.74 -3.69 -19.72
C SER A 202 -26.83 -3.80 -20.79
N PHE A 203 -27.12 -2.73 -21.53
CA PHE A 203 -28.15 -2.67 -22.57
C PHE A 203 -27.60 -2.08 -23.88
N PRO A 204 -26.65 -2.75 -24.55
CA PRO A 204 -25.98 -2.22 -25.74
C PRO A 204 -26.95 -2.01 -26.92
N SER A 205 -27.93 -2.91 -27.08
CA SER A 205 -28.96 -2.79 -28.12
C SER A 205 -29.80 -1.52 -27.92
N LEU A 206 -30.31 -1.27 -26.71
CA LEU A 206 -31.09 -0.05 -26.41
C LEU A 206 -30.25 1.23 -26.59
N PHE A 207 -28.96 1.19 -26.24
CA PHE A 207 -28.06 2.31 -26.45
C PHE A 207 -27.85 2.62 -27.94
N ALA A 208 -27.75 1.59 -28.80
CA ALA A 208 -27.66 1.79 -30.25
C ALA A 208 -28.97 2.34 -30.84
N LEU A 209 -30.11 1.86 -30.34
CA LEU A 209 -31.45 2.26 -30.76
C LEU A 209 -31.81 3.70 -30.38
N SER A 210 -31.13 4.32 -29.40
CA SER A 210 -31.42 5.70 -28.99
C SER A 210 -31.29 6.72 -30.13
N ASN A 211 -30.53 6.38 -31.19
CA ASN A 211 -30.32 7.21 -32.36
C ASN A 211 -31.15 6.78 -33.60
N SER A 212 -31.91 5.68 -33.52
CA SER A 212 -32.67 5.14 -34.64
C SER A 212 -34.13 4.96 -34.25
N LYS A 213 -35.00 5.85 -34.76
CA LYS A 213 -36.41 5.94 -34.34
C LYS A 213 -37.29 4.82 -34.91
N ASP A 214 -36.87 4.19 -35.99
CA ASP A 214 -37.66 3.21 -36.75
C ASP A 214 -37.16 1.76 -36.57
N ALA A 215 -36.27 1.53 -35.60
CA ALA A 215 -35.65 0.24 -35.39
C ALA A 215 -36.46 -0.65 -34.43
N TRP A 216 -36.49 -1.95 -34.72
CA TRP A 216 -37.21 -2.95 -33.93
C TRP A 216 -36.47 -3.27 -32.63
N VAL A 217 -37.22 -3.50 -31.55
CA VAL A 217 -36.68 -3.76 -30.21
C VAL A 217 -37.31 -5.01 -29.61
N GLU A 218 -36.51 -5.89 -29.06
CA GLU A 218 -37.01 -7.03 -28.28
C GLU A 218 -37.63 -6.55 -26.97
N ILE A 219 -38.90 -6.91 -26.74
CA ILE A 219 -39.68 -6.45 -25.58
C ILE A 219 -39.05 -6.88 -24.24
N VAL A 220 -38.42 -8.05 -24.20
CA VAL A 220 -37.74 -8.58 -23.00
C VAL A 220 -36.62 -7.65 -22.53
N ILE A 221 -35.89 -7.02 -23.46
CA ILE A 221 -34.80 -6.08 -23.13
C ILE A 221 -35.39 -4.82 -22.49
N VAL A 222 -36.55 -4.36 -22.99
CA VAL A 222 -37.27 -3.18 -22.48
C VAL A 222 -37.82 -3.46 -21.08
N GLU A 223 -38.41 -4.62 -20.84
CA GLU A 223 -38.88 -5.04 -19.52
C GLU A 223 -37.74 -5.09 -18.49
N CYS A 224 -36.63 -5.74 -18.85
CA CYS A 224 -35.43 -5.78 -18.00
C CYS A 224 -34.89 -4.38 -17.68
N PHE A 225 -34.94 -3.47 -18.66
CA PHE A 225 -34.48 -2.10 -18.50
C PHE A 225 -35.37 -1.30 -17.54
N PHE A 226 -36.69 -1.37 -17.69
CA PHE A 226 -37.61 -0.68 -16.78
C PHE A 226 -37.56 -1.27 -15.37
N ALA A 227 -37.47 -2.59 -15.23
CA ALA A 227 -37.27 -3.23 -13.92
C ALA A 227 -35.99 -2.72 -13.24
N ARG A 228 -34.92 -2.49 -14.01
CA ARG A 228 -33.66 -1.93 -13.48
C ARG A 228 -33.82 -0.48 -12.98
N LEU A 229 -34.72 0.30 -13.58
CA LEU A 229 -34.96 1.70 -13.26
C LEU A 229 -36.04 1.93 -12.20
N GLN A 230 -36.89 0.94 -11.94
CA GLN A 230 -38.11 1.07 -11.13
C GLN A 230 -37.87 1.68 -9.75
N ASP A 231 -36.75 1.35 -9.08
CA ASP A 231 -36.43 1.84 -7.74
C ASP A 231 -35.66 3.17 -7.73
N LYS A 232 -35.50 3.84 -8.89
CA LYS A 232 -34.71 5.07 -9.02
C LYS A 232 -35.61 6.30 -9.04
N VAL A 233 -35.58 7.07 -7.96
CA VAL A 233 -36.33 8.33 -7.84
C VAL A 233 -35.39 9.51 -8.05
N VAL A 234 -35.82 10.46 -8.88
CA VAL A 234 -35.15 11.75 -9.09
C VAL A 234 -35.76 12.75 -8.11
N GLU A 235 -34.93 13.39 -7.30
CA GLU A 235 -35.34 14.40 -6.32
C GLU A 235 -34.72 15.75 -6.69
N GLU A 236 -35.53 16.72 -7.14
CA GLU A 236 -35.04 18.02 -7.64
C GLU A 236 -34.26 18.82 -6.59
N SER A 237 -34.59 18.65 -5.31
CA SER A 237 -33.96 19.34 -4.18
C SER A 237 -32.59 18.76 -3.78
N LYS A 238 -32.24 17.56 -4.27
CA LYS A 238 -30.97 16.90 -3.96
C LYS A 238 -29.99 17.05 -5.12
N GLU A 239 -28.74 17.37 -4.81
CA GLU A 239 -27.68 17.34 -5.81
C GLU A 239 -27.21 15.90 -6.07
N ASP A 240 -26.84 15.63 -7.33
CA ASP A 240 -26.14 14.42 -7.73
C ASP A 240 -24.82 14.27 -6.95
N LYS A 241 -24.53 13.04 -6.46
CA LYS A 241 -23.31 12.78 -5.70
C LYS A 241 -22.46 11.71 -6.36
N VAL A 242 -21.15 11.90 -6.26
CA VAL A 242 -20.16 10.89 -6.63
C VAL A 242 -19.90 10.01 -5.41
N CYS A 243 -20.06 8.72 -5.57
CA CYS A 243 -19.92 7.70 -4.55
C CYS A 243 -18.70 6.82 -4.80
N TRP A 244 -17.91 6.59 -3.75
CA TRP A 244 -16.78 5.67 -3.75
C TRP A 244 -17.25 4.25 -3.39
N VAL A 245 -17.13 3.32 -4.33
CA VAL A 245 -17.74 1.97 -4.23
C VAL A 245 -17.11 1.12 -3.12
N ASP A 246 -15.83 1.32 -2.82
CA ASP A 246 -15.12 0.50 -1.82
C ASP A 246 -15.49 0.86 -0.36
N THR A 247 -16.33 1.88 -0.11
CA THR A 247 -16.75 2.29 1.24
C THR A 247 -18.26 2.28 1.41
N LYS A 248 -18.73 1.74 2.55
CA LYS A 248 -20.17 1.69 2.88
C LYS A 248 -20.84 3.07 2.93
N SER A 249 -20.08 4.11 3.25
CA SER A 249 -20.54 5.50 3.29
C SER A 249 -20.59 6.18 1.92
N GLY A 250 -20.04 5.55 0.87
CA GLY A 250 -19.87 6.17 -0.44
C GLY A 250 -18.87 7.33 -0.46
N THR A 251 -18.13 7.58 0.63
CA THR A 251 -17.17 8.69 0.71
C THR A 251 -15.75 8.22 0.41
N PHE A 252 -14.99 9.08 -0.27
CA PHE A 252 -13.60 8.81 -0.60
C PHE A 252 -12.72 8.79 0.66
N PHE A 253 -11.93 7.73 0.81
CA PHE A 253 -10.87 7.66 1.82
C PHE A 253 -9.55 7.24 1.18
N VAL A 254 -8.47 7.95 1.53
CA VAL A 254 -7.10 7.61 1.12
C VAL A 254 -6.76 6.15 1.43
N LYS A 255 -7.20 5.65 2.58
CA LYS A 255 -6.98 4.25 2.99
C LYS A 255 -7.58 3.25 1.99
N SER A 256 -8.76 3.54 1.48
CA SER A 256 -9.47 2.68 0.53
C SER A 256 -8.75 2.67 -0.82
N LEU A 257 -8.48 3.85 -1.38
CA LEU A 257 -7.69 3.97 -2.61
C LEU A 257 -6.30 3.34 -2.48
N TYR A 258 -5.62 3.55 -1.34
CA TYR A 258 -4.32 2.96 -1.08
C TYR A 258 -4.36 1.43 -1.06
N ALA A 259 -5.43 0.84 -0.53
CA ALA A 259 -5.65 -0.60 -0.59
C ALA A 259 -5.85 -1.08 -2.03
N SER A 260 -6.63 -0.36 -2.83
CA SER A 260 -6.88 -0.68 -4.25
C SER A 260 -5.64 -0.53 -5.13
N LEU A 261 -4.72 0.37 -4.77
CA LEU A 261 -3.39 0.50 -5.41
C LEU A 261 -2.40 -0.61 -5.02
N LYS A 262 -2.69 -1.40 -3.98
CA LYS A 262 -1.89 -2.57 -3.61
C LYS A 262 -2.39 -3.78 -4.41
N THR A 263 -2.05 -3.83 -5.69
CA THR A 263 -2.20 -5.04 -6.50
C THR A 263 -1.17 -6.08 -6.06
N GLY A 264 -1.60 -6.98 -5.17
CA GLY A 264 -0.85 -8.19 -4.82
C GLY A 264 -1.41 -9.37 -5.60
N ARG A 265 -0.54 -10.29 -6.04
CA ARG A 265 -1.01 -11.62 -6.48
C ARG A 265 -1.72 -12.25 -5.28
N VAL A 266 -2.91 -12.81 -5.50
CA VAL A 266 -3.59 -13.63 -4.50
C VAL A 266 -2.79 -14.92 -4.38
N VAL A 267 -1.87 -14.95 -3.42
CA VAL A 267 -1.17 -16.17 -3.06
C VAL A 267 -1.93 -16.79 -1.90
N GLN A 268 -2.31 -18.07 -2.04
CA GLN A 268 -2.85 -18.84 -0.93
C GLN A 268 -1.83 -18.88 0.22
N PHE A 269 -2.24 -18.36 1.36
CA PHE A 269 -1.41 -18.21 2.55
C PHE A 269 -2.25 -18.50 3.81
N PRO A 270 -1.75 -19.32 4.75
CA PRO A 270 -2.47 -19.68 5.97
C PRO A 270 -2.45 -18.54 7.01
N SER A 271 -3.13 -17.44 6.71
CA SER A 271 -3.06 -16.20 7.49
C SER A 271 -3.57 -16.36 8.92
N SER A 272 -4.66 -17.11 9.10
CA SER A 272 -5.25 -17.40 10.41
C SER A 272 -4.28 -18.19 11.28
N VAL A 273 -3.68 -19.24 10.75
CA VAL A 273 -2.75 -20.11 11.47
C VAL A 273 -1.49 -19.35 11.88
N VAL A 274 -0.90 -18.57 10.95
CA VAL A 274 0.37 -17.89 11.21
C VAL A 274 0.20 -16.68 12.14
N TRP A 275 -0.86 -15.88 11.97
CA TRP A 275 -0.98 -14.59 12.67
C TRP A 275 -1.97 -14.57 13.82
N ASN A 276 -2.92 -15.51 13.90
CA ASN A 276 -3.91 -15.57 14.99
C ASN A 276 -3.61 -16.68 16.01
N ALA A 277 -2.47 -17.35 15.91
CA ALA A 277 -2.02 -18.29 16.92
C ALA A 277 -1.73 -17.57 18.26
N TRP A 278 -2.07 -18.22 19.38
CA TRP A 278 -1.80 -17.71 20.72
C TRP A 278 -0.34 -17.95 21.11
N VAL A 279 0.57 -17.31 20.39
CA VAL A 279 2.02 -17.45 20.53
C VAL A 279 2.71 -16.09 20.47
N PRO A 280 3.94 -15.94 20.99
CA PRO A 280 4.65 -14.68 20.91
C PRO A 280 4.87 -14.20 19.46
N PRO A 281 4.82 -12.88 19.16
CA PRO A 281 4.93 -12.36 17.80
C PRO A 281 6.20 -12.75 17.04
N LYS A 282 7.30 -13.02 17.76
CA LYS A 282 8.55 -13.52 17.17
C LYS A 282 8.37 -14.92 16.56
N VAL A 283 7.54 -15.76 17.16
CA VAL A 283 7.20 -17.11 16.66
C VAL A 283 6.32 -16.99 15.42
N CYS A 284 5.32 -16.10 15.42
CA CYS A 284 4.52 -15.82 14.21
C CYS A 284 5.39 -15.33 13.05
N PHE A 285 6.38 -14.46 13.31
CA PHE A 285 7.32 -14.01 12.29
C PHE A 285 8.16 -15.15 11.73
N PHE A 286 8.65 -16.04 12.60
CA PHE A 286 9.39 -17.23 12.18
C PHE A 286 8.51 -18.18 11.37
N ALA A 287 7.28 -18.45 11.80
CA ALA A 287 6.32 -19.25 11.05
C ALA A 287 6.03 -18.64 9.66
N TRP A 288 5.92 -17.31 9.57
CA TRP A 288 5.84 -16.62 8.29
C TRP A 288 7.08 -16.84 7.42
N GLU A 289 8.30 -16.73 7.96
CA GLU A 289 9.52 -17.07 7.21
C GLU A 289 9.50 -18.54 6.75
N ALA A 290 8.96 -19.42 7.59
CA ALA A 290 8.89 -20.84 7.32
C ALA A 290 7.93 -21.21 6.19
N THR A 291 6.74 -20.61 6.18
CA THR A 291 5.77 -20.79 5.08
C THR A 291 6.31 -20.38 3.70
N TRP A 292 7.25 -19.43 3.65
CA TRP A 292 7.88 -19.01 2.40
C TRP A 292 9.14 -19.80 2.06
N GLY A 293 9.58 -20.69 2.95
CA GLY A 293 10.85 -21.40 2.82
C GLY A 293 12.07 -20.46 2.87
N LYS A 294 11.98 -19.37 3.65
CA LYS A 294 12.97 -18.28 3.71
C LYS A 294 13.49 -18.04 5.13
N ALA A 295 13.93 -19.10 5.81
CA ALA A 295 14.76 -18.96 7.01
C ALA A 295 16.26 -18.99 6.67
N LEU A 296 17.11 -18.75 7.67
CA LEU A 296 18.57 -18.83 7.55
C LEU A 296 19.05 -20.28 7.69
N THR A 297 18.66 -21.13 6.75
CA THR A 297 19.13 -22.53 6.66
C THR A 297 20.29 -22.65 5.67
N LEU A 298 21.13 -23.68 5.83
CA LEU A 298 22.30 -23.87 4.98
C LEU A 298 21.97 -24.00 3.49
N ASP A 299 20.83 -24.62 3.11
CA ASP A 299 20.36 -24.67 1.71
C ASP A 299 20.14 -23.27 1.12
N GLN A 300 19.58 -22.34 1.91
CA GLN A 300 19.33 -20.96 1.46
C GLN A 300 20.62 -20.16 1.34
N LEU A 301 21.64 -20.47 2.14
CA LEU A 301 22.97 -19.86 2.01
C LEU A 301 23.69 -20.39 0.77
N GLN A 302 23.65 -21.70 0.52
CA GLN A 302 24.21 -22.32 -0.69
C GLN A 302 23.56 -21.76 -1.96
N ARG A 303 22.22 -21.67 -2.01
CA ARG A 303 21.48 -21.06 -3.13
C ARG A 303 21.86 -19.60 -3.40
N ARG A 304 22.52 -18.94 -2.45
CA ARG A 304 23.03 -17.56 -2.56
C ARG A 304 24.52 -17.48 -2.85
N GLY A 305 25.17 -18.60 -3.17
CA GLY A 305 26.57 -18.68 -3.58
C GLY A 305 27.57 -18.84 -2.44
N TRP A 306 27.14 -19.18 -1.23
CA TRP A 306 28.07 -19.45 -0.12
C TRP A 306 28.62 -20.88 -0.25
N SER A 307 29.94 -21.02 -0.30
CA SER A 307 30.64 -22.31 -0.35
C SER A 307 30.73 -22.91 1.06
N LEU A 308 29.72 -23.68 1.44
CA LEU A 308 29.67 -24.43 2.69
C LEU A 308 29.09 -25.83 2.48
N ALA A 309 29.48 -26.78 3.34
CA ALA A 309 28.90 -28.11 3.36
C ALA A 309 27.52 -28.06 4.04
N ASN A 310 26.46 -28.36 3.30
CA ASN A 310 25.12 -28.39 3.84
C ASN A 310 24.84 -29.74 4.52
N ARG A 311 24.96 -29.76 5.85
CA ARG A 311 24.58 -30.89 6.68
C ARG A 311 23.80 -30.39 7.88
N CYS A 312 22.66 -31.00 8.14
CA CYS A 312 21.83 -30.70 9.29
C CYS A 312 22.62 -30.92 10.58
N PHE A 313 22.69 -29.90 11.43
CA PHE A 313 23.41 -29.99 12.70
C PHE A 313 22.82 -31.04 13.66
N LEU A 314 21.50 -31.28 13.58
CA LEU A 314 20.79 -32.17 14.51
C LEU A 314 20.88 -33.66 14.13
N SER A 315 20.85 -33.98 12.83
CA SER A 315 20.89 -35.36 12.35
C SER A 315 22.24 -35.77 11.74
N LEU A 316 23.07 -34.79 11.35
CA LEU A 316 24.40 -34.95 10.72
C LEU A 316 24.43 -35.73 9.38
N SER A 317 23.31 -36.33 8.99
CA SER A 317 23.16 -37.25 7.86
C SER A 317 22.50 -36.64 6.62
N HIS A 318 21.62 -35.66 6.82
CA HIS A 318 20.78 -35.07 5.76
C HIS A 318 21.12 -33.61 5.53
N GLU A 319 20.76 -33.09 4.36
CA GLU A 319 20.87 -31.66 4.06
C GLU A 319 19.94 -30.84 4.95
N GLU A 320 20.45 -29.72 5.44
CA GLU A 320 19.68 -28.76 6.21
C GLU A 320 18.79 -27.92 5.30
N SER A 321 17.50 -28.23 5.33
CA SER A 321 16.44 -27.37 4.83
C SER A 321 15.47 -27.04 5.97
N ILE A 322 14.62 -26.05 5.74
CA ILE A 322 13.61 -25.66 6.71
C ILE A 322 12.55 -26.74 6.92
N ASP A 323 12.16 -27.42 5.84
CA ASP A 323 11.24 -28.54 5.88
C ASP A 323 11.88 -29.73 6.60
N HIS A 324 13.19 -29.95 6.40
CA HIS A 324 13.94 -30.96 7.15
C HIS A 324 14.00 -30.62 8.64
N ILE A 325 14.49 -29.45 9.03
CA ILE A 325 14.64 -29.08 10.45
C ILE A 325 13.31 -29.15 11.19
N LEU A 326 12.20 -28.69 10.57
CA LEU A 326 10.92 -28.58 11.25
C LEU A 326 10.07 -29.84 11.17
N LEU A 327 10.16 -30.65 10.11
CA LEU A 327 9.28 -31.81 9.89
C LEU A 327 10.03 -33.14 9.79
N HIS A 328 11.12 -33.20 9.03
CA HIS A 328 11.71 -34.48 8.61
C HIS A 328 12.96 -34.91 9.38
N CYS A 329 13.54 -34.04 10.20
CA CYS A 329 14.68 -34.36 11.04
C CYS A 329 14.27 -35.37 12.10
N ASP A 330 15.08 -36.42 12.31
CA ASP A 330 14.79 -37.49 13.28
C ASP A 330 14.49 -36.94 14.68
N LYS A 331 15.26 -35.92 15.11
CA LYS A 331 15.04 -35.26 16.39
C LYS A 331 13.72 -34.47 16.44
N ALA A 332 13.36 -33.81 15.35
CA ALA A 332 12.09 -33.08 15.25
C ALA A 332 10.89 -34.04 15.22
N ARG A 333 10.99 -35.15 14.48
CA ARG A 333 9.96 -36.19 14.42
C ARG A 333 9.65 -36.76 15.79
N VAL A 334 10.68 -37.12 16.57
CA VAL A 334 10.49 -37.61 17.94
C VAL A 334 9.73 -36.60 18.81
N LEU A 335 10.05 -35.30 18.70
CA LEU A 335 9.33 -34.25 19.44
C LEU A 335 7.87 -34.14 19.01
N TRP A 336 7.60 -34.22 17.70
CA TRP A 336 6.24 -34.22 17.17
C TRP A 336 5.45 -35.46 17.60
N ASP A 337 6.04 -36.64 17.54
CA ASP A 337 5.40 -37.89 17.95
C ASP A 337 5.04 -37.86 19.44
N LEU A 338 5.94 -37.35 20.28
CA LEU A 338 5.65 -37.12 21.71
C LEU A 338 4.48 -36.16 21.88
N LEU A 339 4.50 -35.02 21.18
CA LEU A 339 3.44 -34.02 21.27
C LEU A 339 2.09 -34.56 20.79
N PHE A 340 2.05 -35.23 19.65
CA PHE A 340 0.82 -35.80 19.10
C PHE A 340 0.30 -36.96 19.96
N SER A 341 1.19 -37.74 20.58
CA SER A 341 0.82 -38.78 21.54
C SER A 341 0.12 -38.20 22.77
N LEU A 342 0.54 -37.02 23.26
CA LEU A 342 -0.14 -36.33 24.37
C LEU A 342 -1.60 -35.99 24.03
N PHE A 343 -1.89 -35.72 22.76
CA PHE A 343 -3.24 -35.40 22.29
C PHE A 343 -3.95 -36.60 21.61
N ARG A 344 -3.32 -37.79 21.59
CA ARG A 344 -3.81 -39.00 20.90
C ARG A 344 -4.15 -38.78 19.42
N VAL A 345 -3.36 -37.94 18.74
CA VAL A 345 -3.51 -37.66 17.31
C VAL A 345 -2.50 -38.48 16.52
N PHE A 346 -2.94 -39.11 15.44
CA PHE A 346 -2.04 -39.70 14.44
C PHE A 346 -1.89 -38.68 13.31
N TRP A 347 -0.65 -38.22 13.10
CA TRP A 347 -0.37 -37.18 12.10
C TRP A 347 0.59 -37.69 11.04
N VAL A 348 0.24 -37.46 9.77
CA VAL A 348 1.13 -37.73 8.63
C VAL A 348 1.81 -36.42 8.24
N MET A 349 3.14 -36.38 8.37
CA MET A 349 3.91 -35.17 8.01
C MET A 349 3.86 -34.94 6.50
N GLN A 350 3.41 -33.75 6.11
CA GLN A 350 3.42 -33.30 4.72
C GLN A 350 4.86 -33.06 4.23
N SER A 351 5.01 -32.89 2.91
CA SER A 351 6.32 -32.71 2.30
C SER A 351 6.96 -31.36 2.68
N THR A 352 6.15 -30.32 2.84
CA THR A 352 6.59 -28.97 3.18
C THR A 352 5.86 -28.37 4.38
N VAL A 353 6.52 -27.46 5.10
CA VAL A 353 5.93 -26.69 6.21
C VAL A 353 4.74 -25.87 5.74
N ARG A 354 4.77 -25.41 4.48
CA ARG A 354 3.66 -24.66 3.90
C ARG A 354 2.40 -25.51 3.75
N GLU A 355 2.53 -26.74 3.25
CA GLU A 355 1.41 -27.68 3.13
C GLU A 355 0.85 -28.02 4.51
N THR A 356 1.71 -28.36 5.47
CA THR A 356 1.30 -28.64 6.86
C THR A 356 0.47 -27.51 7.47
N LEU A 357 0.80 -26.25 7.15
CA LEU A 357 0.08 -25.08 7.68
C LEU A 357 -1.16 -24.69 6.87
N LEU A 358 -1.28 -25.14 5.62
CA LEU A 358 -2.46 -24.91 4.79
C LEU A 358 -3.59 -25.91 5.10
N GLY A 359 -3.25 -27.07 5.67
CA GLY A 359 -4.21 -28.14 6.00
C GLY A 359 -4.23 -29.18 4.90
#